data_AF-A0A0F5P914-F1
#
_entry.id   AF-A0A0F5P914-F1
#
_cell.length_a   1.000
_cell.length_b   1.000
_cell.length_c   1.000
_cell.angle_alpha   90.00
_cell.angle_beta   90.00
_cell.angle_gamma   90.00
#
_symmetry.space_group_name_H-M   'P 1'
#
loop_
_entity.id
_entity.type
_entity.pdbx_description
1 polymer ?
#
loop_
_entity_poly.entity_id
_entity_poly.type
_entity_poly.pdbx_seq_one_letter_code
_entity_poly.pdbx_strand_id
1 'polypeptide(L)' 'MNAQSAMKGARAYPGKVAIRHAVEAARDLGLDVAGIEVTLDGTIRILEARAQPAMKSESLFDQLEAEGKI' A
#
# COMPACT_ATOMS: atom_id res chain seq x y z
N MET A 1 -7.19 9.52 -27.61
CA MET A 1 -5.87 9.92 -27.08
C MET A 1 -5.74 9.34 -25.68
N ASN A 2 -4.79 8.43 -25.46
CA ASN A 2 -4.12 8.20 -24.17
C ASN A 2 -2.92 7.30 -24.47
N ALA A 3 -1.82 7.94 -24.80
CA ALA A 3 -0.53 7.30 -25.02
C ALA A 3 0.09 7.00 -23.64
N GLN A 4 -0.22 5.84 -23.08
CA GLN A 4 0.70 5.23 -22.12
C GLN A 4 1.88 4.69 -22.93
N SER A 5 2.83 5.59 -23.18
CA SER A 5 4.05 5.32 -23.92
C SER A 5 4.81 4.21 -23.19
N ALA A 6 5.04 3.12 -23.92
CA ALA A 6 5.81 1.97 -23.48
C ALA A 6 7.25 2.41 -23.13
N MET A 7 7.51 2.69 -21.86
CA MET A 7 8.84 2.45 -21.32
C MET A 7 9.02 0.94 -21.28
N LYS A 8 9.58 0.38 -22.35
CA LYS A 8 10.06 -1.00 -22.41
C LYS A 8 11.35 -1.08 -21.56
N GLY A 9 11.23 -0.77 -20.27
CA GLY A 9 12.27 -1.00 -19.29
C GLY A 9 12.47 -2.50 -19.13
N ALA A 10 13.72 -2.95 -19.05
CA ALA A 10 14.01 -4.31 -18.65
C ALA A 10 13.20 -4.63 -17.38
N ARG A 11 12.51 -5.78 -17.37
CA ARG A 11 11.73 -6.26 -16.22
C ARG A 11 12.59 -6.20 -14.96
N ALA A 12 12.39 -5.17 -14.16
CA ALA A 12 13.21 -4.87 -13.01
C ALA A 12 12.34 -4.17 -11.99
N TYR A 13 12.53 -4.53 -10.73
CA TYR A 13 11.91 -3.80 -9.64
C TYR A 13 12.37 -2.34 -9.64
N PRO A 14 11.47 -1.39 -9.38
CA PRO A 14 11.80 0.01 -9.14
C PRO A 14 12.90 0.16 -8.09
N GLY A 15 13.85 1.06 -8.36
CA GLY A 15 14.88 1.41 -7.40
C GLY A 15 14.32 2.16 -6.20
N LYS A 16 15.08 2.15 -5.10
CA LYS A 16 14.73 2.83 -3.83
C LYS A 16 14.28 4.29 -4.00
N VAL A 17 14.90 5.03 -4.92
CA VAL A 17 14.57 6.45 -5.16
C VAL A 17 13.17 6.60 -5.77
N ALA A 18 12.81 5.75 -6.74
CA ALA A 18 11.48 5.79 -7.35
C ALA A 18 10.39 5.45 -6.33
N ILE A 19 10.63 4.44 -5.48
CA ILE A 19 9.72 4.07 -4.38
C ILE A 19 9.54 5.25 -3.41
N ARG A 20 10.64 5.91 -3.02
CA ARG A 20 10.58 7.06 -2.10
C ARG A 20 9.72 8.18 -2.67
N HIS A 21 10.00 8.59 -3.92
CA HIS A 21 9.25 9.68 -4.55
C HIS A 21 7.77 9.33 -4.72
N ALA A 22 7.43 8.08 -5.03
CA ALA A 22 6.04 7.64 -5.12
C ALA A 22 5.30 7.76 -3.77
N VAL A 23 5.96 7.38 -2.66
CA VAL A 23 5.40 7.49 -1.31
C VAL A 23 5.27 8.95 -0.88
N GLU A 24 6.28 9.78 -1.15
CA GLU A 24 6.25 11.22 -0.86
C GLU A 24 5.11 11.90 -1.62
N ALA A 25 5.01 11.67 -2.93
CA ALA A 25 3.93 12.22 -3.74
C ALA A 25 2.55 11.76 -3.25
N ALA A 26 2.40 10.50 -2.84
CA ALA A 26 1.14 10.00 -2.28
C ALA A 26 0.76 10.74 -0.99
N ARG A 27 1.72 10.98 -0.09
CA ARG A 27 1.51 11.73 1.15
C ARG A 27 1.17 13.20 0.89
N ASP A 28 1.85 13.82 -0.06
CA ASP A 28 1.60 15.21 -0.47
C ASP A 28 0.18 15.38 -1.04
N LEU A 29 -0.37 14.32 -1.64
CA LEU A 29 -1.76 14.27 -2.11
C LEU A 29 -2.77 13.91 -1.01
N GLY A 30 -2.34 13.77 0.24
CA GLY A 30 -3.21 13.49 1.39
C GLY A 30 -3.64 12.03 1.55
N LEU A 31 -2.94 11.09 0.90
CA LEU A 31 -3.14 9.67 1.12
C LEU A 31 -2.46 9.23 2.42
N ASP A 32 -3.18 8.46 3.22
CA ASP A 32 -2.62 7.81 4.40
C ASP A 32 -1.97 6.49 3.97
N VAL A 33 -0.67 6.54 3.67
CA VAL A 33 0.07 5.40 3.11
C VAL A 33 0.29 4.32 4.18
N ALA A 34 -0.48 3.23 4.12
CA ALA A 34 -0.32 2.06 4.99
C ALA A 34 0.75 1.08 4.48
N GLY A 35 0.93 1.02 3.16
CA GLY A 35 1.86 0.08 2.55
C GLY A 35 2.08 0.35 1.07
N ILE A 36 2.98 -0.44 0.48
CA ILE A 36 3.28 -0.40 -0.95
C ILE A 36 3.34 -1.82 -1.50
N GLU A 37 2.88 -1.99 -2.73
CA GLU A 37 3.10 -3.19 -3.53
C GLU A 37 3.95 -2.81 -4.74
N VAL A 38 4.96 -3.61 -5.02
CA VAL A 38 5.92 -3.35 -6.10
C VAL A 38 5.98 -4.57 -7.01
N THR A 39 5.75 -4.35 -8.29
CA THR A 39 5.73 -5.42 -9.30
C THR A 39 6.96 -5.34 -10.21
N LEU A 40 7.29 -6.49 -10.82
CA LEU A 40 8.48 -6.65 -11.68
C LEU A 40 8.38 -5.82 -12.99
N ASP A 41 7.18 -5.40 -13.37
CA ASP A 41 6.94 -4.52 -14.51
C ASP A 41 7.23 -3.04 -14.20
N GLY A 42 7.65 -2.72 -12.97
CA GLY A 42 7.95 -1.36 -12.56
C GLY A 42 6.79 -0.63 -11.88
N THR A 43 5.61 -1.24 -11.76
CA THR A 43 4.46 -0.59 -11.12
C THR A 43 4.65 -0.53 -9.61
N ILE A 44 4.35 0.64 -9.03
CA ILE A 44 4.28 0.86 -7.58
C ILE A 44 2.82 1.18 -7.26
N ARG A 45 2.16 0.32 -6.47
CA ARG A 45 0.81 0.57 -5.95
C ARG A 45 0.90 1.02 -4.51
N ILE A 46 0.19 2.09 -4.18
CA ILE A 46 0.11 2.63 -2.82
C ILE A 46 -1.15 2.07 -2.16
N LEU A 47 -1.00 1.46 -0.99
CA LEU A 47 -2.10 0.98 -0.18
C LEU A 47 -2.49 2.06 0.82
N GLU A 48 -3.75 2.46 0.78
CA GLU A 48 -4.29 3.56 1.58
C GLU A 48 -5.01 3.00 2.81
N ALA A 49 -4.62 3.49 3.99
CA ALA A 49 -5.04 2.92 5.28
C ALA A 49 -6.56 2.93 5.47
N ARG A 50 -7.23 3.98 4.98
CA ARG A 50 -8.68 4.15 5.13
C ARG A 50 -9.48 3.31 4.13
N ALA A 51 -8.89 2.98 2.99
CA ALA A 51 -9.47 2.08 2.00
C ALA A 51 -9.39 0.61 2.43
N GLN A 52 -8.53 0.28 3.40
CA GLN A 52 -8.45 -1.07 3.94
C GLN A 52 -9.60 -1.27 4.95
N PRO A 53 -10.49 -2.25 4.74
CA PRO A 53 -11.49 -2.57 5.75
C PRO A 53 -10.73 -2.93 7.02
N ALA A 54 -11.04 -2.22 8.11
CA ALA A 54 -10.50 -2.57 9.42
C ALA A 54 -10.75 -4.07 9.61
N MET A 55 -9.68 -4.87 9.69
CA MET A 55 -9.80 -6.28 10.04
C MET A 55 -10.25 -6.33 11.51
N LYS A 56 -11.55 -6.11 11.73
CA LYS A 56 -12.24 -6.52 12.95
C LYS A 56 -12.48 -8.02 12.86
N SER A 57 -11.42 -8.79 12.82
CA SER A 57 -11.47 -10.15 13.29
C SER A 57 -10.83 -10.16 14.66
N GLU A 58 -11.47 -9.49 15.62
CA GLU A 58 -11.20 -9.80 17.02
C GLU A 58 -11.63 -11.25 17.17
N SER A 59 -10.66 -12.12 17.37
CA SER A 59 -10.95 -13.51 17.68
C SER A 59 -11.83 -13.53 18.93
N LEU A 60 -12.58 -14.61 19.14
CA LEU A 60 -13.36 -14.75 20.38
C LEU A 60 -12.46 -14.58 21.63
N PHE A 61 -11.17 -14.89 21.51
CA PHE A 61 -10.17 -14.67 22.55
C PHE A 61 -9.98 -13.17 22.85
N ASP A 62 -9.72 -12.35 21.84
CA ASP A 62 -9.49 -10.90 22.01
C ASP A 62 -10.74 -10.21 22.61
N GLN A 63 -11.93 -10.68 22.24
CA GLN A 63 -13.20 -10.20 22.78
C GLN A 63 -13.34 -10.53 24.28
N LEU A 64 -13.01 -11.75 24.67
CA LEU A 64 -13.13 -12.20 26.06
C LEU A 64 -12.07 -11.55 26.98
N GLU A 65 -10.86 -11.28 26.47
CA GLU A 65 -9.81 -10.55 27.19
C GLU A 65 -10.22 -9.08 27.42
N ALA A 66 -10.74 -8.40 26.39
CA ALA A 66 -11.20 -7.01 26.50
C ALA A 66 -12.39 -6.85 27.47
N GLU A 67 -13.24 -7.86 27.60
CA GLU A 67 -14.36 -7.90 28.54
C GLU A 67 -13.97 -8.35 29.97
N GLY A 68 -12.69 -8.72 30.20
CA GLY A 68 -12.20 -9.20 31.49
C GLY A 68 -12.79 -10.53 31.93
N LYS A 69 -13.21 -11.37 30.97
CA LYS A 69 -13.84 -12.67 31.23
C LYS A 69 -12.86 -13.84 31.23
N ILE A 70 -11.62 -13.59 30.79
CA ILE A 70 -10.45 -14.47 30.87
C ILE A 70 -9.22 -13.63 31.22
#